data_AF-A0A4Y1QW14-F1
#
_entry.id   AF-A0A4Y1QW14-F1
#
_cell.length_a   1.000
_cell.length_b   1.000
_cell.length_c   1.000
_cell.angle_alpha   90.00
_cell.angle_beta   90.00
_cell.angle_gamma   90.00
#
_symmetry.space_group_name_H-M   'P 1'
#
loop_
_entity.id
_entity.type
_entity.pdbx_description
1 polymer ?
#
loop_
_entity_poly.entity_id
_entity_poly.type
_entity_poly.pdbx_seq_one_letter_code
_entity_poly.pdbx_strand_id
1 'polypeptide(L)'
;MQRFPFGKYCPRGLLDYEAVSYYLESGHLGGLGIDVAWTEPFDPDDPILKFSNVLITPHVAGVTEYSYRSMSKRKTQIELRIKEE
;
A
#
# COMPACT_ATOMS: atom_id res chain seq x y z
N MET A 1 10.66 -1.60 26.45
CA MET A 1 9.21 -1.56 26.11
C MET A 1 9.13 -0.80 24.79
N GLN A 2 8.82 -1.36 23.62
CA GLN A 2 7.85 -2.39 23.29
C GLN A 2 8.44 -3.39 22.28
N ARG A 3 8.34 -4.69 22.59
CA ARG A 3 8.44 -5.78 21.61
C ARG A 3 7.08 -5.81 20.91
N PHE A 4 7.03 -5.67 19.59
CA PHE A 4 5.80 -5.96 18.84
C PHE A 4 5.90 -7.39 18.30
N PRO A 5 5.11 -8.34 18.83
CA PRO A 5 5.14 -9.72 18.40
C PRO A 5 4.30 -9.88 17.13
N PHE A 6 4.85 -10.54 16.10
CA PHE A 6 4.14 -11.24 15.02
C PHE A 6 2.74 -10.70 14.63
N GLY A 7 2.70 -9.55 13.96
CA GLY A 7 1.56 -9.08 13.17
C GLY A 7 2.01 -8.86 11.72
N LYS A 8 1.17 -9.17 10.72
CA LYS A 8 1.47 -8.79 9.35
C LYS A 8 1.36 -7.26 9.23
N TYR A 9 2.49 -6.57 9.12
CA TYR A 9 2.53 -5.14 8.90
C TYR A 9 2.82 -4.83 7.43
N CYS A 10 1.85 -4.25 6.70
CA CYS A 10 2.07 -3.23 5.67
C CYS A 10 0.75 -2.80 5.01
N PRO A 11 0.54 -1.53 4.65
CA PRO A 11 0.61 -1.31 3.19
C PRO A 11 1.85 -0.53 2.75
N ARG A 12 2.39 0.29 3.64
CA ARG A 12 3.77 0.82 3.65
C ARG A 12 4.31 0.99 5.09
N GLY A 13 3.92 0.09 6.00
CA GLY A 13 4.35 0.06 7.41
C GLY A 13 3.49 0.87 8.39
N LEU A 14 2.35 1.41 7.94
CA LEU A 14 1.51 2.31 8.74
C LEU A 14 0.27 1.66 9.37
N LEU A 15 -0.22 0.57 8.78
CA LEU A 15 -1.45 -0.09 9.23
C LEU A 15 -1.15 -1.52 9.68
N ASP A 16 -1.68 -1.85 10.86
CA ASP A 16 -1.73 -3.21 11.39
C ASP A 16 -2.96 -3.93 10.83
N TYR A 17 -2.74 -5.09 10.23
CA TYR A 17 -3.80 -5.84 9.55
C TYR A 17 -4.93 -6.25 10.52
N GLU A 18 -4.55 -6.80 11.68
CA GLU A 18 -5.49 -7.35 12.65
C GLU A 18 -6.34 -6.23 13.27
N ALA A 19 -5.71 -5.11 13.60
CA ALA A 19 -6.41 -3.95 14.12
C ALA A 19 -7.42 -3.41 13.10
N VAL A 20 -7.03 -3.28 11.83
CA VAL A 20 -7.92 -2.80 10.77
C VAL A 20 -9.10 -3.76 10.59
N SER A 21 -8.84 -5.06 10.51
CA SER A 21 -9.90 -6.07 10.37
C SER A 21 -10.88 -6.01 11.55
N TYR A 22 -10.37 -5.92 12.78
CA TYR A 22 -11.19 -5.81 13.99
C TYR A 22 -12.08 -4.56 14.01
N TYR A 23 -11.53 -3.40 13.61
CA TYR A 23 -12.29 -2.16 13.64
C TYR A 23 -13.25 -2.00 12.46
N LEU A 24 -13.00 -2.68 11.33
CA LEU A 24 -13.98 -2.84 10.25
C LEU A 24 -15.14 -3.74 10.68
N GLU A 25 -14.85 -4.87 11.31
CA GLU A 25 -15.88 -5.81 11.77
C GLU A 25 -16.75 -5.23 12.88
N SER A 26 -16.15 -4.54 13.85
CA SER A 26 -16.89 -3.85 14.92
C SER A 26 -17.70 -2.64 14.45
N GLY A 27 -17.57 -2.23 13.18
CA GLY A 27 -18.25 -1.07 12.61
C GLY A 27 -17.71 0.28 13.11
N HIS A 28 -16.59 0.29 13.83
CA HIS A 28 -15.92 1.50 14.28
C HIS A 28 -15.32 2.27 13.09
N LEU A 29 -14.75 1.53 12.13
CA LEU A 29 -14.34 2.07 10.84
C LEU A 29 -15.51 2.03 9.87
N GLY A 30 -15.94 3.20 9.40
CA GLY A 30 -16.98 3.30 8.38
C GLY A 30 -16.58 2.67 7.04
N GLY A 31 -15.29 2.52 6.78
CA GLY A 31 -14.74 1.82 5.60
C GLY A 31 -13.22 1.97 5.49
N LEU A 32 -12.64 1.30 4.50
CA LEU A 32 -11.20 1.34 4.19
C LEU A 32 -11.00 1.57 2.69
N GLY A 33 -10.25 2.60 2.33
CA GLY A 33 -9.82 2.86 0.95
C GLY A 33 -8.30 2.84 0.84
N ILE A 34 -7.73 1.86 0.12
CA ILE A 34 -6.27 1.67 0.01
C ILE A 34 -5.83 1.37 -1.42
N ASP A 35 -4.66 1.87 -1.81
CA ASP A 35 -4.03 1.53 -3.11
C ASP A 35 -2.90 0.50 -2.95
N VAL A 36 -2.50 0.23 -1.73
CA VAL A 36 -1.38 -0.66 -1.40
C VAL A 36 -1.88 -1.78 -0.52
N ALA A 37 -1.31 -2.97 -0.67
CA ALA A 37 -1.72 -4.16 0.08
C ALA A 37 -0.63 -4.62 1.07
N TRP A 38 -1.03 -5.44 2.05
CA TRP A 38 -0.08 -6.11 2.98
C TRP A 38 0.85 -7.08 2.27
N THR A 39 0.40 -7.67 1.18
CA THR A 39 1.20 -8.49 0.28
C THR A 39 0.84 -8.10 -1.14
N GLU A 40 1.85 -7.87 -1.96
CA GLU A 40 1.68 -7.49 -3.36
C GLU A 40 2.36 -8.54 -4.25
N PRO A 41 1.64 -9.18 -5.19
CA PRO A 41 0.24 -8.98 -5.54
C PRO A 41 -0.74 -9.40 -4.43
N PHE A 42 -1.89 -8.72 -4.33
CA PHE A 42 -2.87 -9.01 -3.29
C PHE A 42 -3.61 -10.32 -3.58
N ASP A 43 -3.94 -11.07 -2.52
CA ASP A 43 -4.71 -12.31 -2.61
C ASP A 43 -6.20 -11.96 -2.80
N PRO A 44 -6.86 -12.39 -3.89
CA PRO A 44 -8.27 -12.12 -4.11
C PRO A 44 -9.20 -12.79 -3.09
N ASP A 45 -8.73 -13.84 -2.40
CA ASP A 45 -9.50 -14.55 -1.36
C ASP A 45 -9.30 -13.97 0.04
N ASP A 46 -8.55 -12.86 0.15
CA ASP A 46 -8.25 -12.19 1.42
C ASP A 46 -9.54 -11.76 2.15
N PRO A 47 -9.70 -12.10 3.45
CA PRO A 47 -10.88 -11.76 4.23
C PRO A 47 -11.23 -10.27 4.23
N ILE A 48 -10.26 -9.37 4.13
CA ILE A 48 -10.50 -7.93 4.17
C ILE A 48 -11.34 -7.43 2.97
N LEU A 49 -11.35 -8.18 1.87
CA LEU A 49 -12.13 -7.86 0.67
C LEU A 49 -13.61 -8.28 0.78
N LYS A 50 -13.95 -9.07 1.80
CA LYS A 50 -15.33 -9.52 2.04
C LYS A 50 -16.19 -8.43 2.69
N PHE A 51 -15.55 -7.41 3.26
CA PHE A 51 -16.22 -6.25 3.82
C PHE A 51 -16.76 -5.35 2.70
N SER A 52 -18.07 -5.06 2.73
CA SER A 52 -18.73 -4.23 1.71
C SER A 52 -18.29 -2.76 1.71
N ASN A 53 -17.66 -2.32 2.78
CA ASN A 53 -17.14 -0.97 2.98
C ASN A 53 -15.61 -0.86 2.75
N VAL A 54 -15.02 -1.84 2.06
CA VAL A 54 -13.60 -1.83 1.69
C VAL A 54 -13.43 -1.65 0.18
N LEU A 55 -12.58 -0.71 -0.21
CA LEU A 55 -12.19 -0.43 -1.59
C LEU A 55 -10.67 -0.51 -1.72
N ILE A 56 -10.20 -1.41 -2.59
CA ILE A 56 -8.78 -1.54 -2.91
C ILE A 56 -8.53 -1.27 -4.39
N THR A 57 -7.45 -0.54 -4.70
CA THR A 57 -6.94 -0.40 -6.07
C THR A 57 -5.58 -1.12 -6.18
N PRO A 58 -5.25 -1.74 -7.34
CA PRO A 58 -4.06 -2.59 -7.48
C PRO A 58 -2.76 -1.79 -7.66
N HIS A 59 -2.37 -0.98 -6.66
CA HIS A 59 -1.16 -0.14 -6.65
C HIS A 59 -0.97 0.72 -7.91
N VAL A 60 -2.05 1.36 -8.33
CA VAL A 60 -2.12 2.17 -9.56
C VAL A 60 -2.20 3.66 -9.31
N ALA A 61 -2.30 4.14 -8.06
CA ALA A 61 -2.38 5.58 -7.80
C ALA A 61 -1.13 6.34 -8.29
N GLY A 62 0.03 5.68 -8.32
CA GLY A 62 1.26 6.23 -8.89
C GLY A 62 1.35 6.17 -10.43
N VAL A 63 0.45 5.44 -11.09
CA VAL A 63 0.55 5.06 -12.51
C VAL A 63 -0.15 6.11 -13.39
N THR A 64 0.38 7.34 -13.37
CA THR A 64 -0.12 8.44 -14.23
C THR A 64 0.90 8.80 -15.31
N GLU A 65 0.45 9.34 -16.46
CA GLU A 65 1.37 9.81 -17.53
C GLU A 65 2.41 10.78 -16.98
N TYR A 66 1.96 11.71 -16.14
CA TYR A 66 2.84 12.69 -15.50
C TYR A 66 3.88 12.02 -14.58
N SER A 67 3.45 11.06 -13.76
CA SER A 67 4.36 10.30 -12.88
C SER A 67 5.41 9.57 -13.71
N TYR A 68 5.02 8.83 -14.74
CA TYR A 68 5.96 8.10 -15.59
C TYR A 68 6.94 9.03 -16.32
N ARG A 69 6.45 10.13 -16.87
CA ARG A 69 7.30 11.12 -17.55
C ARG A 69 8.31 11.74 -16.59
N SER A 70 7.89 12.07 -15.37
CA SER A 70 8.74 12.67 -14.36
C SER A 70 9.77 11.68 -13.83
N MET A 71 9.38 10.43 -13.56
CA MET A 71 10.28 9.36 -13.16
C MET A 71 11.32 9.05 -14.24
N SER A 72 10.92 8.98 -15.51
CA SER A 72 11.82 8.75 -16.63
C SER A 72 12.89 9.84 -16.73
N LYS A 73 12.49 11.11 -16.69
CA LYS A 73 13.43 12.26 -16.67
C LYS A 73 14.40 12.18 -15.50
N ARG A 74 13.89 11.88 -14.30
CA ARG A 74 14.70 11.82 -13.08
C ARG A 74 15.68 10.66 -13.10
N LYS A 75 15.26 9.49 -13.62
CA LYS A 75 16.13 8.34 -13.82
C LYS A 75 17.29 8.66 -14.76
N THR A 76 17.00 9.30 -15.90
CA THR A 76 18.04 9.75 -16.85
C THR A 76 19.01 10.75 -16.21
N GLN A 77 18.50 11.69 -15.41
CA GLN A 77 19.34 12.67 -14.74
C GLN A 77 20.28 12.04 -13.70
N ILE A 78 19.82 11.02 -12.96
CA ILE A 78 20.65 10.26 -12.02
C ILE A 78 21.74 9.49 -12.77
N GLU A 79 21.37 8.81 -13.85
CA GLU A 79 22.31 8.06 -14.70
C GLU A 79 23.44 8.95 -15.26
N LEU A 80 23.09 10.17 -15.72
CA LEU A 80 24.10 11.13 -16.19
C LEU A 80 25.02 11.58 -15.06
N ARG A 81 24.49 11.81 -13.86
CA ARG A 81 25.29 12.22 -12.70
C ARG A 81 26.28 11.13 -12.28
N ILE A 82 25.86 9.86 -12.26
CA ILE A 82 26.73 8.73 -11.92
C ILE A 82 27.87 8.59 -12.95
N LYS A 83 27.67 8.97 -14.20
CA LYS A 83 28.70 8.91 -15.25
C LYS A 83 29.72 10.04 -15.20
N GLU A 84 29.42 11.13 -14.48
CA GLU A 84 30.35 12.25 -14.29
C GLU A 84 31.19 12.12 -13.01
N GLU A 85 30.92 11.11 -12.18
CA GLU A 85 31.75 10.68 -11.04
C GLU A 85 32.67 9.51 -11.42
#